data_AF-A0A1V4I6A4-F1
#
_entry.id   AF-A0A1V4I6A4-F1
#
_cell.length_a   1.000
_cell.length_b   1.000
_cell.length_c   1.000
_cell.angle_alpha   90.00
_cell.angle_beta   90.00
_cell.angle_gamma   90.00
#
_symmetry.space_group_name_H-M   'P 1'
#
loop_
_entity.id
_entity.type
_entity.pdbx_description
1 polymer ?
#
loop_
_entity_poly.entity_id
_entity_poly.type
_entity_poly.pdbx_seq_one_letter_code
_entity_poly.pdbx_strand_id
1 'polypeptide(L)'
;MKIDRGLEVTRNIKIIEWLKTEILSSVSALYDLMFKGARSTDETVQDVLANIIMVTYLLSKRLGLKYSDIDNKIKEKIRVAIREDHKVEKWYGDLTTLKEHIKARE
;
A
#
# COMPACT_ATOMS: atom_id res chain seq x y z
N MET A 1 -22.28 -16.21 24.83
CA MET A 1 -22.50 -16.36 23.38
C MET A 1 -21.30 -17.09 22.80
N LYS A 2 -21.43 -18.34 22.35
CA LYS A 2 -20.31 -19.07 21.72
C LYS A 2 -20.07 -18.44 20.35
N ILE A 3 -18.93 -17.78 20.20
CA ILE A 3 -18.46 -17.32 18.89
C ILE A 3 -18.22 -18.56 18.04
N ASP A 4 -18.99 -18.71 16.97
CA ASP A 4 -18.77 -19.76 15.98
C ASP A 4 -17.52 -19.40 15.17
N ARG A 5 -16.44 -20.15 15.40
CA ARG A 5 -15.17 -19.98 14.69
C ARG A 5 -15.34 -20.13 13.18
N GLY A 6 -16.30 -20.93 12.70
CA GLY A 6 -16.59 -21.08 11.28
C GLY A 6 -17.15 -19.80 10.65
N LEU A 7 -18.01 -19.09 11.38
CA LEU A 7 -18.56 -17.79 10.95
C LEU A 7 -17.50 -16.69 10.94
N GLU A 8 -16.51 -16.72 11.85
CA GLU A 8 -15.39 -15.78 11.83
C GLU A 8 -14.46 -16.00 10.65
N VAL A 9 -14.11 -17.27 10.37
CA VAL A 9 -13.27 -17.62 9.21
C VAL A 9 -13.95 -17.21 7.91
N THR A 10 -15.25 -17.50 7.76
CA THR A 10 -16.02 -17.12 6.57
C THR A 10 -16.06 -15.61 6.38
N ARG A 11 -16.26 -14.84 7.46
CA ARG A 11 -16.22 -13.37 7.41
C ARG A 11 -14.85 -12.85 7.00
N ASN A 12 -13.77 -13.44 7.50
CA ASN A 12 -12.42 -13.04 7.14
C ASN A 12 -12.12 -13.26 5.65
N ILE A 13 -12.53 -14.43 5.11
CA ILE A 13 -12.39 -14.72 3.67
C ILE A 13 -13.15 -13.70 2.83
N LYS A 14 -14.40 -13.40 3.18
CA LYS A 14 -15.21 -12.39 2.46
C LYS A 14 -14.55 -11.01 2.47
N ILE A 15 -14.01 -10.59 3.60
CA ILE A 15 -13.29 -9.31 3.71
C ILE A 15 -12.02 -9.32 2.86
N ILE A 16 -11.27 -10.42 2.84
CA ILE A 16 -10.07 -10.54 1.99
C ILE A 16 -10.42 -10.38 0.51
N GLU A 17 -11.45 -11.05 0.02
CA GLU A 17 -11.86 -10.92 -1.39
C GLU A 17 -12.37 -9.51 -1.73
N TRP A 18 -13.09 -8.89 -0.80
CA TRP A 18 -13.50 -7.50 -0.96
C TRP A 18 -12.29 -6.54 -1.03
N LEU A 19 -11.32 -6.69 -0.11
CA LEU A 19 -10.10 -5.85 -0.10
C LEU A 19 -9.27 -6.02 -1.38
N LYS A 20 -9.15 -7.24 -1.92
CA LYS A 20 -8.47 -7.45 -3.21
C LYS A 20 -9.17 -6.72 -4.35
N THR A 21 -10.50 -6.75 -4.37
CA THR A 21 -11.31 -6.04 -5.37
C THR A 21 -11.11 -4.53 -5.24
N GLU A 22 -11.09 -4.01 -4.01
CA GLU A 22 -10.85 -2.59 -3.73
C GLU A 22 -9.47 -2.09 -4.21
N ILE A 23 -8.42 -2.91 -4.06
CA ILE A 23 -7.09 -2.61 -4.62
C ILE A 23 -7.18 -2.48 -6.15
N LEU A 24 -7.81 -3.44 -6.82
CA LEU A 24 -7.95 -3.40 -8.28
C LEU A 24 -8.75 -2.19 -8.75
N SER A 25 -9.86 -1.88 -8.08
CA SER A 25 -10.69 -0.70 -8.38
C SER A 25 -9.91 0.60 -8.17
N SER A 26 -9.14 0.71 -7.09
CA SER A 26 -8.34 1.90 -6.80
C SER A 26 -7.23 2.11 -7.83
N VAL A 27 -6.57 1.03 -8.25
CA VAL A 27 -5.59 1.09 -9.34
C VAL A 27 -6.27 1.50 -10.65
N SER A 28 -7.43 0.93 -10.98
CA SER A 28 -8.19 1.35 -12.17
C SER A 28 -8.56 2.84 -12.13
N ALA A 29 -9.01 3.34 -10.97
CA ALA A 29 -9.34 4.74 -10.77
C ALA A 29 -8.12 5.65 -10.95
N LEU A 30 -6.96 5.24 -10.42
CA LEU A 30 -5.71 5.96 -10.61
C LEU A 30 -5.37 6.10 -12.10
N TYR A 31 -5.51 5.03 -12.87
CA TYR A 31 -5.23 5.04 -14.31
C TYR A 31 -6.19 5.98 -15.08
N ASP A 32 -7.48 5.93 -14.77
CA ASP A 32 -8.48 6.81 -15.38
C ASP A 32 -8.22 8.29 -15.06
N LEU A 33 -7.87 8.61 -13.80
CA LEU A 33 -7.51 9.97 -13.39
C LEU A 33 -6.27 10.48 -14.16
N MET A 34 -5.22 9.67 -14.24
CA MET A 34 -4.01 10.03 -14.96
C MET A 34 -4.27 10.18 -16.47
N PHE A 35 -5.11 9.32 -17.06
CA PHE A 35 -5.52 9.43 -18.45
C PHE A 35 -6.29 10.72 -18.74
N LYS A 36 -7.14 11.17 -17.81
CA LYS A 36 -7.88 12.44 -17.89
C LYS A 36 -7.03 13.67 -17.63
N GLY A 37 -5.73 13.51 -17.37
CA GLY A 37 -4.78 14.61 -17.17
C GLY A 37 -4.81 15.23 -15.78
N ALA A 38 -5.26 14.47 -14.77
CA ALA A 38 -5.17 14.89 -13.37
C ALA A 38 -3.71 15.24 -13.01
N ARG A 39 -3.52 16.34 -12.29
CA ARG A 39 -2.20 16.77 -11.83
C ARG A 39 -1.86 16.10 -10.52
N SER A 40 -0.57 15.95 -10.23
CA SER A 40 -0.08 15.41 -8.95
C SER A 40 -0.48 16.25 -7.73
N THR A 41 -0.91 17.50 -7.94
CA THR A 41 -1.43 18.40 -6.90
C THR A 41 -2.90 18.21 -6.60
N ASP A 42 -3.63 17.43 -7.41
CA ASP A 42 -5.06 17.23 -7.21
C ASP A 42 -5.29 16.32 -5.99
N GLU A 43 -6.12 16.78 -5.06
CA GLU A 43 -6.48 16.02 -3.84
C GLU A 43 -6.97 14.61 -4.18
N THR A 44 -7.73 14.47 -5.27
CA THR A 44 -8.23 13.17 -5.75
C THR A 44 -7.12 12.16 -6.05
N VAL A 45 -5.97 12.61 -6.59
CA VAL A 45 -4.83 11.71 -6.83
C VAL A 45 -4.22 11.26 -5.50
N GLN A 46 -4.08 12.18 -4.55
CA GLN A 46 -3.57 11.87 -3.21
C GLN A 46 -4.48 10.88 -2.48
N ASP A 47 -5.80 11.08 -2.56
CA ASP A 47 -6.80 10.21 -1.95
C ASP A 47 -6.74 8.78 -2.52
N VAL A 48 -6.63 8.63 -3.84
CA VAL A 48 -6.53 7.30 -4.47
C VAL A 48 -5.24 6.60 -4.05
N LEU A 49 -4.10 7.31 -4.04
CA LEU A 49 -2.82 6.75 -3.59
C LEU A 49 -2.87 6.35 -2.11
N ALA A 50 -3.46 7.20 -1.25
CA ALA A 50 -3.66 6.91 0.16
C ALA A 50 -4.56 5.69 0.36
N ASN A 51 -5.64 5.56 -0.42
CA ASN A 51 -6.55 4.40 -0.35
C ASN A 51 -5.81 3.09 -0.69
N ILE A 52 -5.00 3.08 -1.75
CA ILE A 52 -4.20 1.90 -2.12
C ILE A 52 -3.30 1.46 -0.96
N ILE A 53 -2.60 2.42 -0.33
CA ILE A 53 -1.73 2.15 0.81
C ILE A 53 -2.54 1.60 2.00
N MET A 54 -3.65 2.26 2.36
CA MET A 54 -4.51 1.87 3.47
C MET A 54 -5.09 0.46 3.28
N VAL A 55 -5.65 0.16 2.10
CA VAL A 55 -6.26 -1.14 1.80
C VAL A 55 -5.20 -2.24 1.83
N THR A 56 -3.97 -1.96 1.41
CA THR A 56 -2.84 -2.90 1.52
C THR A 56 -2.52 -3.24 2.97
N TYR A 57 -2.50 -2.26 3.87
CA TYR A 57 -2.35 -2.52 5.30
C TYR A 57 -3.49 -3.37 5.86
N LEU A 58 -4.75 -3.02 5.54
CA LEU A 58 -5.92 -3.80 5.98
C LEU A 58 -5.86 -5.25 5.50
N LEU A 59 -5.48 -5.46 4.24
CA LEU A 59 -5.31 -6.80 3.67
C LEU A 59 -4.24 -7.59 4.43
N SER A 60 -3.07 -7.00 4.67
CA SER A 60 -2.00 -7.65 5.44
C SER A 60 -2.49 -8.11 6.83
N LYS A 61 -3.29 -7.27 7.50
CA LYS A 61 -3.86 -7.58 8.81
C LYS A 61 -4.81 -8.78 8.75
N ARG A 62 -5.64 -8.86 7.71
CA ARG A 62 -6.57 -9.98 7.50
C ARG A 62 -5.87 -11.29 7.13
N LEU A 63 -4.66 -11.19 6.58
CA LEU A 63 -3.76 -12.32 6.33
C LEU A 63 -2.94 -12.74 7.56
N GLY A 64 -3.10 -12.07 8.70
CA GLY A 64 -2.42 -12.41 9.95
C GLY A 64 -1.12 -11.67 10.21
N LEU A 65 -0.76 -10.69 9.37
CA LEU A 65 0.41 -9.84 9.56
C LEU A 65 0.09 -8.65 10.48
N LYS A 66 1.12 -8.07 11.09
CA LYS A 66 1.04 -6.76 11.76
C LYS A 66 1.35 -5.66 10.75
N TYR A 67 0.85 -4.45 11.00
CA TYR A 67 1.19 -3.28 10.17
C TYR A 67 2.71 -3.02 10.16
N SER A 68 3.36 -3.21 11.30
CA SER A 68 4.82 -3.10 11.45
C SER A 68 5.59 -4.07 10.54
N ASP A 69 5.03 -5.23 10.22
CA ASP A 69 5.69 -6.20 9.34
C ASP A 69 5.78 -5.65 7.92
N ILE A 70 4.74 -4.95 7.46
CA ILE A 70 4.72 -4.25 6.17
C ILE A 70 5.69 -3.06 6.20
N ASP A 71 5.68 -2.25 7.27
CA ASP A 71 6.60 -1.11 7.40
C ASP A 71 8.07 -1.55 7.33
N ASN A 72 8.41 -2.61 8.06
CA ASN A 72 9.75 -3.19 8.04
C ASN A 72 10.12 -3.73 6.66
N LYS A 73 9.17 -4.36 5.96
CA LYS A 73 9.41 -4.88 4.61
C LYS A 73 9.60 -3.76 3.58
N ILE A 74 8.88 -2.65 3.71
CA ILE A 74 9.07 -1.46 2.87
C ILE A 74 10.48 -0.89 3.10
N LYS A 75 10.92 -0.74 4.36
CA LYS A 75 12.29 -0.27 4.69
C LYS A 75 13.36 -1.19 4.11
N GLU A 76 13.18 -2.51 4.20
CA GLU A 76 14.08 -3.50 3.61
C GLU A 76 14.16 -3.33 2.08
N LYS A 77 13.01 -3.24 1.39
CA LYS A 77 12.95 -3.06 -0.07
C LYS A 77 13.63 -1.78 -0.53
N ILE A 78 13.44 -0.67 0.19
CA ILE A 78 14.10 0.60 -0.12
C ILE A 78 15.63 0.45 -0.02
N ARG A 79 16.14 -0.15 1.06
CA ARG A 79 17.58 -0.36 1.25
C ARG A 79 18.19 -1.25 0.15
N VAL A 80 17.48 -2.31 -0.23
CA VAL A 80 17.92 -3.20 -1.32
C VAL A 80 17.94 -2.46 -2.65
N ALA A 81 16.86 -1.78 -3.00
CA ALA A 81 16.76 -1.07 -4.27
C ALA A 81 17.76 0.09 -4.42
N ILE A 82 18.12 0.78 -3.32
CA ILE A 82 19.23 1.76 -3.32
C ILE A 82 20.57 1.06 -3.61
N ARG A 83 20.84 -0.07 -2.94
CA ARG A 83 22.10 -0.83 -3.13
C ARG A 83 22.25 -1.35 -4.56
N GLU A 84 21.13 -1.74 -5.17
CA GLU A 84 21.09 -2.29 -6.53
C GLU A 84 21.09 -1.20 -7.63
N ASP A 85 21.24 0.09 -7.28
CA ASP A 85 21.19 1.22 -8.22
C ASP A 85 19.92 1.19 -9.09
N HIS A 86 18.77 0.94 -8.45
CA HIS A 86 17.48 0.88 -9.13
C HIS A 86 17.23 2.18 -9.91
N LYS A 87 16.64 2.09 -11.11
CA LYS A 87 16.50 3.24 -12.05
C LYS A 87 15.94 4.51 -11.39
N VAL A 88 14.94 4.35 -10.53
CA VAL A 88 14.32 5.46 -9.79
C VAL A 88 15.31 6.16 -8.86
N GLU A 89 16.17 5.41 -8.17
CA GLU A 89 17.24 6.00 -7.36
C GLU A 89 18.30 6.64 -8.25
N LYS A 90 18.76 5.94 -9.29
CA LYS A 90 19.79 6.44 -10.20
C LYS A 90 19.40 7.76 -10.88
N TRP A 91 18.13 7.90 -11.26
CA TRP A 91 17.65 9.05 -12.02
C TRP A 91 17.18 10.20 -11.15
N TYR A 92 16.61 9.92 -9.97
CA TYR A 92 15.91 10.93 -9.17
C TYR A 92 16.35 10.98 -7.70
N GLY A 93 17.00 9.93 -7.18
CA GLY A 93 17.32 9.82 -5.76
C GLY A 93 16.09 9.59 -4.87
N ASP A 94 14.94 9.22 -5.46
CA ASP A 94 13.66 9.16 -4.75
C ASP A 94 13.62 8.10 -3.65
N LEU A 95 14.42 7.02 -3.77
CA LEU A 95 14.45 5.99 -2.72
C LEU A 95 15.23 6.50 -1.50
N THR A 96 16.30 7.26 -1.72
CA THR A 96 17.02 7.95 -0.65
C THR A 96 16.12 8.98 0.04
N THR A 97 15.38 9.81 -0.70
CA THR A 97 14.47 10.79 -0.09
C THR A 97 13.32 10.11 0.66
N LEU A 98 12.74 9.04 0.10
CA LEU A 98 11.70 8.24 0.76
C LEU A 98 12.22 7.59 2.05
N LYS A 99 13.46 7.09 2.05
CA LYS A 99 14.10 6.51 3.24
C LYS A 99 14.19 7.54 4.37
N GLU A 100 14.63 8.76 4.08
CA GLU A 100 14.74 9.82 5.10
C GLU A 100 13.35 10.28 5.58
N HIS A 101 12.36 10.38 4.69
CA HIS A 101 10.98 10.67 5.08
C HIS A 101 10.42 9.63 6.06
N ILE A 102 10.63 8.34 5.80
CA ILE A 102 10.17 7.26 6.69
C ILE A 102 10.87 7.34 8.05
N LYS A 103 12.18 7.61 8.07
CA LYS A 103 12.95 7.74 9.30
C LYS A 103 12.51 8.92 10.16
N ALA A 104 12.08 10.02 9.56
CA ALA A 104 11.60 11.20 10.28
C ALA A 104 10.23 11.00 10.99
N ARG A 105 9.51 9.91 10.67
CA ARG A 105 8.21 9.57 11.30
C ARG A 105 8.35 8.68 12.54
N GLU A 106 9.57 8.24 12.85
CA GLU A 106 9.91 7.40 14.01
C GLU A 106 10.40 8.25 15.18
#